data_AF-A0A950ZV84-F1
#
_entry.id   AF-A0A950ZV84-F1
#
_cell.length_a   1.000
_cell.length_b   1.000
_cell.length_c   1.000
_cell.angle_alpha   90.00
_cell.angle_beta   90.00
_cell.angle_gamma   90.00
#
_symmetry.space_group_name_H-M   'P 1'
#
loop_
_entity.id
_entity.type
_entity.pdbx_description
1 polymer ?
#
loop_
_entity_poly.entity_id
_entity_poly.type
_entity_poly.pdbx_seq_one_letter_code
_entity_poly.pdbx_strand_id
1 'polypeptide(L)'
;LVSTAADYLRFCRMLANDGELDGVRIIGPRTIRLMTLNHLPDGQDLATMAQNGGETQREGHGFGLGFAMLLDPARAQLIGTPGEYYWGGAASTAFFVNPNEDGLIMIFLTQLRPSSTYPIRRELRATIYSALVD
;
A
#
# COMPACT_ATOMS: atom_id res chain seq x y z
N LEU A 1 -3.30 12.21 -12.67
CA LEU A 1 -2.50 13.01 -11.70
C LEU A 1 -1.04 12.91 -12.11
N VAL A 2 -0.28 14.00 -12.02
CA VAL A 2 1.19 14.00 -12.03
C VAL A 2 1.67 14.65 -10.73
N SER A 3 2.82 14.22 -10.20
CA SER A 3 3.34 14.67 -8.91
C SER A 3 4.84 14.33 -8.79
N THR A 4 5.47 14.70 -7.67
CA THR A 4 6.88 14.41 -7.37
C THR A 4 7.02 13.45 -6.19
N ALA A 5 8.21 12.87 -5.99
CA ALA A 5 8.47 12.02 -4.82
C ALA A 5 8.25 12.80 -3.50
N ALA A 6 8.66 14.06 -3.45
CA ALA A 6 8.50 14.92 -2.28
C ALA A 6 7.01 15.19 -1.98
N ASP A 7 6.23 15.51 -3.00
CA ASP A 7 4.79 15.75 -2.83
C ASP A 7 4.05 14.47 -2.43
N TYR A 8 4.40 13.32 -3.04
CA TYR A 8 3.77 12.06 -2.71
C TYR A 8 4.17 11.56 -1.31
N LEU A 9 5.36 11.89 -0.83
CA LEU A 9 5.79 11.65 0.55
C LEU A 9 4.97 12.45 1.56
N ARG A 10 4.62 13.70 1.24
CA ARG A 10 3.71 14.50 2.08
C ARG A 10 2.34 13.83 2.19
N PHE A 11 1.81 13.29 1.09
CA PHE A 11 0.58 12.50 1.11
C PHE A 11 0.73 11.23 1.97
N CYS A 12 1.79 10.45 1.80
CA CYS A 12 2.00 9.23 2.58
C CYS A 12 2.20 9.51 4.08
N ARG A 13 2.91 10.61 4.44
CA ARG A 13 3.04 11.06 5.83
C ARG A 13 1.70 11.45 6.44
N MET A 14 0.84 12.11 5.67
CA MET A 14 -0.53 12.39 6.11
C MET A 14 -1.29 11.11 6.45
N LEU A 15 -1.17 10.08 5.60
CA LEU A 15 -1.81 8.79 5.85
C LEU A 15 -1.21 8.06 7.08
N ALA A 16 0.12 8.06 7.21
CA ALA A 16 0.83 7.45 8.33
C ALA A 16 0.50 8.12 9.68
N ASN A 17 0.20 9.43 9.67
CA ASN A 17 -0.14 10.22 10.84
C ASN A 17 -1.66 10.37 11.03
N ASP A 18 -2.43 9.33 10.69
CA ASP A 18 -3.88 9.27 10.87
C ASP A 18 -4.65 10.48 10.30
N GLY A 19 -4.16 11.03 9.20
CA GLY A 19 -4.81 12.13 8.49
C GLY A 19 -4.27 13.52 8.81
N GLU A 20 -3.19 13.64 9.57
CA GLU A 20 -2.52 14.92 9.88
C GLU A 20 -1.23 15.11 9.10
N LEU A 21 -1.00 16.33 8.61
CA LEU A 21 0.27 16.73 8.02
C LEU A 21 0.70 18.07 8.58
N ASP A 22 1.91 18.14 9.12
CA ASP A 22 2.52 19.39 9.61
C ASP A 22 1.60 20.18 10.58
N GLY A 23 0.91 19.47 11.49
CA GLY A 23 -0.03 20.06 12.47
C GLY A 23 -1.42 20.39 11.93
N VAL A 24 -1.71 20.10 10.65
CA VAL A 24 -3.00 20.35 10.01
C VAL A 24 -3.75 19.04 9.77
N ARG A 25 -4.97 18.95 10.30
CA ARG A 25 -5.88 17.82 10.06
C ARG A 25 -6.50 17.92 8.66
N ILE A 26 -6.08 17.05 7.75
CA ILE A 26 -6.62 17.00 6.38
C ILE A 26 -7.82 16.06 6.32
N ILE A 27 -7.73 14.91 6.98
CA ILE A 27 -8.83 13.95 7.08
C ILE A 27 -8.88 13.37 8.50
N GLY A 28 -10.08 13.01 8.97
CA GLY A 28 -10.24 12.51 10.33
C GLY A 28 -9.59 11.12 10.51
N PRO A 29 -9.04 10.80 11.70
CA PRO A 29 -8.42 9.50 11.97
C PRO A 29 -9.41 8.34 11.81
N ARG A 30 -10.68 8.54 12.18
CA ARG A 30 -11.75 7.56 11.97
C ARG A 30 -12.03 7.30 10.49
N THR A 31 -11.83 8.31 9.64
CA THR A 31 -12.00 8.18 8.19
C THR A 31 -10.83 7.44 7.58
N ILE A 32 -9.57 7.71 7.98
CA ILE A 32 -8.42 6.88 7.57
C ILE A 32 -8.69 5.42 7.92
N ARG A 33 -9.06 5.16 9.17
CA ARG A 33 -9.38 3.80 9.61
C ARG A 33 -10.47 3.15 8.75
N LEU A 34 -11.55 3.86 8.44
CA LEU A 34 -12.60 3.34 7.55
C LEU A 34 -12.08 3.04 6.15
N MET A 35 -11.25 3.92 5.58
CA MET A 35 -10.67 3.73 4.25
C MET A 35 -9.75 2.52 4.20
N THR A 36 -9.09 2.19 5.31
CA THR A 36 -8.13 1.09 5.44
C THR A 36 -8.71 -0.17 6.09
N LEU A 37 -10.04 -0.32 6.13
CA LEU A 37 -10.68 -1.62 6.40
C LEU A 37 -10.79 -2.44 5.11
N ASN A 38 -10.94 -3.77 5.24
CA ASN A 38 -11.36 -4.59 4.11
C ASN A 38 -12.86 -4.39 3.88
N HIS A 39 -13.23 -3.88 2.71
CA HIS A 39 -14.62 -3.67 2.30
C HIS A 39 -15.14 -4.78 1.37
N LEU A 40 -14.33 -5.82 1.11
CA LEU A 40 -14.77 -6.97 0.34
C LEU A 40 -15.79 -7.81 1.14
N PRO A 41 -16.81 -8.37 0.47
CA PRO A 41 -17.89 -9.10 1.13
C PRO A 41 -17.35 -10.31 1.89
N ASP A 42 -17.97 -10.60 3.04
CA ASP A 42 -17.65 -11.75 3.90
C ASP A 42 -16.16 -11.85 4.31
N GLY A 43 -15.43 -10.73 4.29
CA GLY A 43 -14.01 -10.70 4.60
C GLY A 43 -13.12 -11.39 3.56
N GLN A 44 -13.63 -11.57 2.32
CA GLN A 44 -12.88 -12.17 1.22
C GLN A 44 -11.68 -11.31 0.80
N ASP A 45 -10.81 -11.89 -0.02
CA ASP A 45 -9.64 -11.22 -0.60
C ASP A 45 -9.84 -10.91 -2.09
N LEU A 46 -8.88 -10.18 -2.65
CA LEU A 46 -8.85 -9.80 -4.05
C LEU A 46 -8.78 -11.02 -4.97
N ALA A 47 -8.30 -12.18 -4.51
CA ALA A 47 -8.24 -13.38 -5.35
C ALA A 47 -9.65 -13.90 -5.67
N THR A 48 -10.60 -13.65 -4.78
CA THR A 48 -11.99 -14.10 -4.94
C THR A 48 -12.83 -13.11 -5.78
N MET A 49 -12.51 -11.82 -5.72
CA MET A 49 -13.36 -10.74 -6.28
C MET A 49 -12.79 -10.05 -7.52
N ALA A 50 -11.46 -9.99 -7.68
CA ALA A 50 -10.85 -9.19 -8.74
C ALA A 50 -10.77 -9.95 -10.07
N GLN A 51 -11.20 -9.30 -11.15
CA GLN A 51 -10.97 -9.78 -12.51
C GLN A 51 -9.52 -9.56 -12.95
N ASN A 52 -9.10 -10.26 -14.01
CA ASN A 52 -7.71 -10.24 -14.47
C ASN A 52 -7.19 -8.82 -14.77
N GLY A 53 -6.03 -8.49 -14.21
CA GLY A 53 -5.25 -7.29 -14.48
C GLY A 53 -4.29 -6.91 -13.34
N GLY A 54 -3.22 -6.19 -13.66
CA GLY A 54 -2.31 -5.52 -12.71
C GLY A 54 -1.19 -6.39 -12.09
N GLU A 55 -0.26 -5.72 -11.42
CA GLU A 55 0.88 -6.31 -10.68
C GLU A 55 0.51 -6.66 -9.21
N THR A 56 -0.71 -6.32 -8.79
CA THR A 56 -1.20 -6.52 -7.42
C THR A 56 -1.40 -8.00 -7.13
N GLN A 57 -0.68 -8.53 -6.14
CA GLN A 57 -0.91 -9.87 -5.62
C GLN A 57 -2.30 -9.91 -4.96
N ARG A 58 -3.08 -10.94 -5.27
CA ARG A 58 -4.51 -10.97 -4.94
C ARG A 58 -4.80 -11.81 -3.69
N GLU A 59 -4.09 -12.91 -3.53
CA GLU A 59 -4.23 -13.78 -2.36
C GLU A 59 -3.72 -13.06 -1.12
N GLY A 60 -4.46 -13.17 -0.02
CA GLY A 60 -4.09 -12.54 1.26
C GLY A 60 -4.17 -11.01 1.26
N HIS A 61 -4.76 -10.40 0.23
CA HIS A 61 -4.94 -8.95 0.12
C HIS A 61 -6.41 -8.54 0.06
N GLY A 62 -6.78 -7.59 0.92
CA GLY A 62 -8.10 -6.97 0.92
C GLY A 62 -8.14 -5.73 0.04
N PHE A 63 -9.32 -5.12 -0.05
CA PHE A 63 -9.49 -3.82 -0.69
C PHE A 63 -10.42 -2.93 0.11
N GLY A 64 -9.94 -1.73 0.41
CA GLY A 64 -10.69 -0.69 1.10
C GLY A 64 -11.12 0.44 0.18
N LEU A 65 -11.30 1.63 0.76
CA LEU A 65 -11.71 2.81 0.00
C LEU A 65 -10.47 3.52 -0.57
N GLY A 66 -10.01 3.03 -1.72
CA GLY A 66 -8.90 3.62 -2.48
C GLY A 66 -7.55 2.91 -2.33
N PHE A 67 -7.46 1.89 -1.47
CA PHE A 67 -6.22 1.15 -1.22
C PHE A 67 -6.47 -0.36 -1.19
N ALA A 68 -5.50 -1.14 -1.67
CA ALA A 68 -5.37 -2.53 -1.27
C ALA A 68 -4.67 -2.60 0.09
N MET A 69 -4.89 -3.67 0.85
CA MET A 69 -4.12 -3.90 2.08
C MET A 69 -3.69 -5.36 2.24
N LEU A 70 -2.62 -5.56 3.01
CA LEU A 70 -2.19 -6.88 3.44
C LEU A 70 -3.10 -7.37 4.57
N LEU A 71 -3.75 -8.52 4.37
CA LEU A 71 -4.53 -9.21 5.40
C LEU A 71 -3.74 -10.35 6.01
N ASP A 72 -3.09 -11.15 5.17
CA ASP A 72 -2.38 -12.38 5.56
C ASP A 72 -1.05 -12.50 4.79
N PRO A 73 0.09 -12.24 5.44
CA PRO A 73 1.43 -12.34 4.84
C PRO A 73 1.76 -13.75 4.33
N ALA A 74 1.28 -14.80 5.01
CA ALA A 74 1.57 -16.18 4.64
C ALA A 74 0.82 -16.57 3.37
N ARG A 75 -0.48 -16.24 3.29
CA ARG A 75 -1.28 -16.45 2.07
C ARG A 75 -0.79 -15.58 0.92
N ALA A 76 -0.38 -14.35 1.20
CA ALA A 76 0.14 -13.45 0.19
C ALA A 76 1.59 -13.77 -0.22
N GLN A 77 2.25 -14.73 0.45
CA GLN A 77 3.64 -15.13 0.19
C GLN A 77 4.61 -13.93 0.14
N LEU A 78 4.43 -12.98 1.05
CA LEU A 78 5.22 -11.76 1.13
C LEU A 78 5.52 -11.39 2.59
N ILE A 79 6.68 -10.79 2.82
CA ILE A 79 7.02 -10.20 4.11
C ILE A 79 6.29 -8.86 4.27
N GLY A 80 5.66 -8.68 5.42
CA GLY A 80 4.97 -7.45 5.76
C GLY A 80 4.01 -7.62 6.93
N THR A 81 3.47 -6.50 7.39
CA THR A 81 2.61 -6.45 8.57
C THR A 81 1.14 -6.32 8.15
N PRO A 82 0.22 -7.14 8.67
CA PRO A 82 -1.20 -6.96 8.43
C PRO A 82 -1.66 -5.53 8.71
N GLY A 83 -2.51 -4.99 7.83
CA GLY A 83 -2.99 -3.62 7.90
C GLY A 83 -2.13 -2.60 7.14
N GLU A 84 -0.95 -2.97 6.64
CA GLU A 84 -0.25 -2.16 5.63
C GLU A 84 -1.13 -1.99 4.39
N TYR A 85 -1.22 -0.76 3.88
CA TYR A 85 -2.04 -0.44 2.71
C TYR A 85 -1.23 0.26 1.62
N TYR A 86 -1.64 0.04 0.38
CA TYR A 86 -0.84 0.36 -0.80
C TYR A 86 -1.67 0.55 -2.05
N TRP A 87 -1.05 1.13 -3.07
CA TRP A 87 -1.52 1.07 -4.45
C TRP A 87 -0.38 1.25 -5.44
N GLY A 88 -0.69 1.31 -6.73
CA GLY A 88 0.30 1.61 -7.75
C GLY A 88 -0.29 2.21 -9.02
N GLY A 89 0.60 2.69 -9.88
CA GLY A 89 0.28 3.26 -11.18
C GLY A 89 0.72 2.38 -12.34
N ALA A 90 0.13 2.63 -13.51
CA ALA A 90 0.42 1.88 -14.73
C ALA A 90 1.88 1.96 -15.16
N ALA A 91 2.55 3.09 -14.88
CA ALA A 91 3.96 3.35 -15.18
C ALA A 91 4.94 2.76 -14.15
N SER A 92 4.61 1.58 -13.61
CA SER A 92 5.37 0.89 -12.54
C SER A 92 5.70 1.80 -11.35
N THR A 93 4.80 2.73 -11.00
CA THR A 93 4.88 3.48 -9.75
C THR A 93 4.18 2.69 -8.65
N ALA A 94 4.72 2.74 -7.44
CA ALA A 94 4.17 2.04 -6.29
C ALA A 94 4.42 2.84 -5.01
N PHE A 95 3.54 2.68 -4.04
CA PHE A 95 3.79 3.11 -2.67
C PHE A 95 3.12 2.13 -1.71
N PHE A 96 3.60 2.05 -0.48
CA PHE A 96 2.85 1.52 0.64
C PHE A 96 3.08 2.38 1.88
N VAL A 97 2.14 2.30 2.82
CA VAL A 97 2.23 2.88 4.15
C VAL A 97 1.92 1.79 5.17
N ASN A 98 2.80 1.65 6.16
CA ASN A 98 2.61 0.73 7.27
C ASN A 98 2.58 1.52 8.59
N PRO A 99 1.39 1.89 9.09
CA PRO A 99 1.28 2.60 10.37
C PRO A 99 1.68 1.73 11.57
N ASN A 100 1.70 0.40 11.39
CA ASN A 100 2.04 -0.56 12.47
C ASN A 100 3.55 -0.83 12.58
N GLU A 101 4.37 -0.28 11.67
CA GLU A 101 5.83 -0.38 11.65
C GLU A 101 6.42 1.03 11.68
N ASP A 102 6.22 1.75 12.79
CA ASP A 102 6.70 3.13 13.01
C ASP A 102 6.40 4.12 11.87
N GLY A 103 5.26 3.93 11.19
CA GLY A 103 4.87 4.76 10.06
C GLY A 103 5.75 4.58 8.83
N LEU A 104 6.30 3.38 8.60
CA LEU A 104 7.12 3.03 7.44
C LEU A 104 6.40 3.38 6.13
N ILE A 105 7.12 4.07 5.24
CA ILE A 105 6.63 4.48 3.93
C ILE A 105 7.64 4.04 2.87
N MET A 106 7.14 3.40 1.82
CA MET A 106 7.89 3.19 0.58
C MET A 106 7.23 3.97 -0.54
N ILE A 107 8.03 4.67 -1.33
CA ILE A 107 7.61 5.31 -2.58
C ILE A 107 8.62 4.94 -3.64
N PHE A 108 8.14 4.36 -4.73
CA PHE A 108 8.95 3.99 -5.88
C PHE A 108 8.33 4.56 -7.15
N LEU A 109 9.03 5.48 -7.80
CA LEU A 109 8.54 6.20 -8.97
C LEU A 109 9.42 5.86 -10.18
N THR A 110 8.82 5.20 -11.17
CA THR A 110 9.46 4.97 -12.46
C THR A 110 8.56 5.50 -13.58
N GLN A 111 9.02 5.40 -14.83
CA GLN A 111 8.23 5.71 -16.04
C GLN A 111 8.17 4.49 -16.98
N LEU A 112 8.16 3.28 -16.42
CA LEU A 112 8.20 2.03 -17.17
C LEU A 112 6.80 1.44 -17.32
N ARG A 113 6.44 1.00 -18.54
CA ARG A 113 5.18 0.29 -18.81
C ARG A 113 5.45 -0.97 -19.63
N PRO A 114 4.70 -2.07 -19.40
CA PRO A 114 3.66 -2.26 -18.38
C PRO A 114 4.25 -2.42 -16.96
N SER A 115 3.42 -2.24 -15.92
CA SER A 115 3.84 -2.41 -14.51
C SER A 115 4.42 -3.79 -14.19
N SER A 116 3.98 -4.82 -14.91
CA SER A 116 4.46 -6.20 -14.74
C SER A 116 5.82 -6.52 -15.40
N THR A 117 6.57 -5.52 -15.87
CA THR A 117 7.82 -5.78 -16.61
C THR A 117 8.90 -6.41 -15.72
N TYR A 118 9.00 -5.99 -14.45
CA TYR A 118 9.92 -6.54 -13.47
C TYR A 118 9.20 -6.72 -12.13
N PRO A 119 9.56 -7.72 -11.32
CA PRO A 119 8.93 -7.99 -10.02
C PRO A 119 9.38 -7.00 -8.92
N ILE A 120 9.58 -5.74 -9.28
CA ILE A 120 10.32 -4.76 -8.47
C ILE A 120 9.60 -4.45 -7.16
N ARG A 121 8.26 -4.47 -7.13
CA ARG A 121 7.50 -4.23 -5.90
C ARG A 121 7.79 -5.29 -4.83
N ARG A 122 7.89 -6.55 -5.24
CA ARG A 122 8.13 -7.68 -4.33
C ARG A 122 9.57 -7.68 -3.84
N GLU A 123 10.53 -7.49 -4.74
CA GLU A 123 11.96 -7.49 -4.41
C GLU A 123 12.34 -6.29 -3.53
N LEU A 124 11.82 -5.09 -3.86
CA LEU A 124 12.06 -3.89 -3.07
C LEU A 124 11.47 -4.03 -1.66
N ARG A 125 10.24 -4.56 -1.55
CA ARG A 125 9.61 -4.86 -0.25
C ARG A 125 10.48 -5.81 0.57
N ALA A 126 10.88 -6.95 -0.01
CA ALA A 126 11.71 -7.92 0.71
C ALA A 126 13.02 -7.30 1.22
N THR A 127 13.64 -6.45 0.40
CA THR A 127 14.87 -5.73 0.75
C THR A 127 14.65 -4.69 1.85
N ILE A 128 13.54 -3.96 1.83
CA ILE A 128 13.21 -2.98 2.87
C ILE A 128 13.00 -3.69 4.20
N TYR A 129 12.14 -4.71 4.23
CA TYR A 129 11.80 -5.41 5.47
C TYR A 129 12.98 -6.20 6.04
N SER A 130 13.89 -6.74 5.21
CA SER A 130 15.09 -7.42 5.71
C SER A 130 16.12 -6.45 6.32
N ALA A 131 16.01 -5.16 6.01
CA ALA A 131 16.88 -4.12 6.56
C ALA A 131 16.33 -3.49 7.85
N LEU A 132 15.06 -3.76 8.20
CA LEU A 132 14.50 -3.35 9.49
C LEU A 132 15.12 -4.22 10.58
N VAL A 133 15.66 -3.55 11.59
CA VAL A 133 16.21 -4.17 12.80
C VAL A 133 15.39 -3.65 13.96
N ASP A 134 14.75 -4.57 14.66
CA ASP A 134 13.86 -4.36 15.81
C ASP A 134 12.72 -3.34 15.59
#